data_AF-A0A6I9MXF7-F1
#
_entry.id   AF-A0A6I9MXF7-F1
#
_cell.length_a   1.000
_cell.length_b   1.000
_cell.length_c   1.000
_cell.angle_alpha   90.00
_cell.angle_beta   90.00
_cell.angle_gamma   90.00
#
_symmetry.space_group_name_H-M   'P 1'
#
loop_
_entity.id
_entity.type
_entity.pdbx_description
1 polymer ?
#
loop_
_entity_poly.entity_id
_entity_poly.type
_entity_poly.pdbx_seq_one_letter_code
_entity_poly.pdbx_strand_id
1 'polypeptide(L)'
;METLQRIYGISFPDPKMLKEWEKFQEEAKNRDHRKLGREQDLFFFHDLSPGSCFFLPKGAFIYNSLIEFIQVSQSCLTIAGISL
;
A
#
# COMPACT_ATOMS: atom_id res chain seq x y z
N MET A 1 7.78 -30.92 8.20
CA MET A 1 7.25 -30.20 7.03
C MET A 1 8.44 -29.58 6.36
N GLU A 2 8.83 -30.06 5.18
CA GLU A 2 9.94 -29.44 4.45
C GLU A 2 9.46 -28.14 3.81
N THR A 3 10.22 -27.07 4.03
CA THR A 3 9.90 -25.74 3.49
C THR A 3 10.41 -25.63 2.07
N LEU A 4 9.53 -25.32 1.12
CA LEU A 4 9.93 -25.09 -0.26
C LEU A 4 10.62 -23.74 -0.43
N GLN A 5 11.73 -23.72 -1.15
CA GLN A 5 12.41 -22.50 -1.53
C GLN A 5 11.92 -22.02 -2.89
N ARG A 6 11.45 -20.76 -2.95
CA ARG A 6 11.07 -20.13 -4.21
C ARG A 6 12.23 -19.31 -4.75
N ILE A 7 12.70 -19.66 -5.94
CA ILE A 7 13.71 -18.90 -6.67
C ILE A 7 12.99 -18.10 -7.76
N TYR A 8 13.22 -16.79 -7.80
CA TYR A 8 12.69 -15.91 -8.85
C TYR A 8 13.78 -15.66 -9.89
N GLY A 9 13.42 -15.76 -11.16
CA GLY A 9 14.29 -15.46 -12.29
C GLY A 9 13.50 -14.82 -13.43
N ILE A 10 14.15 -13.91 -14.14
CA ILE A 10 13.63 -13.26 -15.33
C ILE A 10 14.72 -13.28 -16.40
N SER A 11 14.34 -13.30 -17.68
CA SER A 11 15.27 -13.28 -18.80
C SER A 11 14.81 -12.28 -19.85
N PHE A 12 15.76 -11.56 -20.44
CA PHE A 12 15.51 -10.59 -21.50
C PHE A 12 16.36 -10.94 -22.73
N PRO A 13 15.85 -10.70 -23.95
CA PRO A 13 16.60 -10.95 -25.18
C PRO A 13 17.73 -9.95 -25.42
N ASP A 14 17.67 -8.75 -24.83
CA ASP A 14 18.68 -7.68 -24.99
C ASP A 14 19.08 -7.10 -23.62
N PRO A 15 20.37 -6.81 -23.36
CA PRO A 15 20.83 -6.22 -22.11
C PRO A 15 20.27 -4.82 -21.81
N LYS A 16 19.80 -4.05 -22.80
CA LYS A 16 19.14 -2.76 -22.59
C LYS A 16 17.79 -2.92 -21.88
N MET A 17 17.02 -3.94 -22.25
CA MET A 17 15.73 -4.23 -21.64
C MET A 17 15.87 -4.62 -20.16
N LEU A 18 16.97 -5.31 -19.81
CA LEU A 18 17.28 -5.60 -18.42
C LEU A 18 17.47 -4.31 -17.60
N LYS A 19 18.24 -3.35 -18.12
CA LYS A 19 18.47 -2.07 -17.43
C LYS A 19 17.19 -1.24 -17.27
N GLU A 20 16.34 -1.23 -18.29
CA GLU A 20 15.03 -0.55 -18.21
C GLU A 20 14.13 -1.21 -17.15
N TRP A 21 14.11 -2.54 -17.12
CA TRP A 21 13.38 -3.27 -16.10
C TRP A 21 13.93 -3.02 -14.69
N GLU A 22 15.25 -3.01 -14.51
CA GLU A 22 15.89 -2.70 -13.22
C GLU A 22 15.49 -1.31 -12.72
N LYS A 23 15.53 -0.31 -13.60
CA LYS A 23 15.09 1.05 -13.28
C LYS A 23 13.61 1.09 -12.87
N PHE A 24 12.74 0.39 -13.60
CA PHE A 24 11.33 0.31 -13.27
C PHE A 24 11.09 -0.36 -11.91
N GLN A 25 11.84 -1.42 -11.59
CA GLN A 25 11.76 -2.07 -10.28
C GLN A 25 12.24 -1.15 -9.15
N GLU A 26 13.28 -0.36 -9.38
CA GLU A 26 13.75 0.61 -8.39
C GLU A 26 12.70 1.68 -8.09
N GLU A 27 12.08 2.23 -9.13
CA GLU A 27 10.97 3.18 -9.00
C GLU A 27 9.77 2.56 -8.26
N ALA A 28 9.43 1.31 -8.57
CA ALA A 28 8.36 0.58 -7.89
C ALA A 28 8.67 0.34 -6.41
N LYS A 29 9.91 -0.06 -6.07
CA LYS A 29 10.36 -0.25 -4.68
C LYS A 29 10.28 1.03 -3.86
N ASN A 30 10.57 2.18 -4.47
CA ASN A 30 10.49 3.47 -3.79
C ASN A 30 9.05 3.91 -3.52
N ARG A 31 8.08 3.39 -4.27
CA ARG A 31 6.64 3.68 -4.09
C ARG A 31 5.92 2.63 -3.26
N ASP A 32 6.63 1.69 -2.66
CA ASP A 32 6.02 0.67 -1.81
C ASP A 32 5.42 1.31 -0.55
N HIS A 33 4.10 1.21 -0.40
CA HIS A 33 3.35 1.73 0.74
C HIS A 33 3.87 1.22 2.09
N ARG A 34 4.48 0.02 2.14
CA ARG A 34 5.07 -0.53 3.36
C ARG A 34 6.35 0.19 3.77
N LYS A 35 7.14 0.62 2.78
CA LYS A 35 8.36 1.40 3.00
C LYS A 35 7.99 2.84 3.37
N LEU A 36 7.17 3.48 2.54
CA LEU A 36 6.73 4.86 2.75
C LEU A 36 5.92 5.03 4.05
N GLY A 37 5.04 4.09 4.36
CA GLY A 37 4.24 4.11 5.59
C GLY A 37 5.07 4.02 6.86
N ARG A 38 6.21 3.32 6.80
CA ARG A 38 7.20 3.29 7.89
C ARG A 38 8.02 4.58 7.93
N GLU A 39 8.53 5.05 6.79
CA GLU A 39 9.35 6.27 6.71
C GLU A 39 8.59 7.54 7.13
N GLN A 40 7.27 7.56 6.92
CA GLN A 40 6.41 8.70 7.25
C GLN A 40 5.68 8.55 8.60
N ASP A 41 5.96 7.50 9.37
CA ASP A 41 5.29 7.18 10.63
C ASP A 41 3.75 7.16 10.48
N LEU A 42 3.23 6.50 9.45
CA LEU A 42 1.79 6.39 9.20
C LEU A 42 1.19 5.18 9.94
N PHE A 43 1.86 4.05 9.88
CA PHE A 43 1.43 2.82 10.55
C PHE A 43 2.63 1.95 10.91
N PHE A 44 2.45 1.11 11.93
CA PHE A 44 3.43 0.08 12.27
C PHE A 44 2.76 -1.28 12.49
N PHE A 45 3.54 -2.33 12.28
CA PHE A 45 3.15 -3.71 12.54
C PHE A 45 3.99 -4.23 13.72
N HIS A 46 3.34 -4.94 14.65
CA HIS A 46 4.00 -5.55 15.79
C HIS A 46 3.79 -7.07 15.74
N ASP A 47 4.80 -7.84 16.15
CA ASP A 47 4.76 -9.32 16.16
C ASP A 47 3.69 -9.92 17.09
N LEU A 48 3.09 -9.09 17.94
CA LEU A 48 1.98 -9.47 18.83
C LEU A 48 0.64 -9.54 18.09
N SER A 49 0.54 -8.88 16.93
CA SER A 49 -0.64 -8.91 16.08
C SER A 49 -0.22 -8.92 14.61
N PRO A 50 0.29 -10.05 14.10
CA PRO A 50 0.67 -10.18 12.70
C PRO A 50 -0.59 -10.08 11.82
N GLY A 51 -0.77 -8.93 11.16
CA GLY A 51 -1.90 -8.67 10.25
C GLY A 51 -2.77 -7.49 10.65
N SER A 52 -2.70 -7.02 11.90
CA SER A 52 -3.35 -5.76 12.30
C SER A 52 -2.35 -4.61 12.23
N CYS A 53 -2.70 -3.56 11.49
CA CYS A 53 -1.90 -2.35 11.42
C CYS A 53 -2.33 -1.39 12.54
N PHE A 54 -1.35 -0.85 13.26
CA PHE A 54 -1.59 0.22 14.23
C PHE A 54 -1.34 1.55 13.54
N PHE A 55 -2.37 2.39 13.47
CA PHE A 55 -2.25 3.74 12.90
C PHE A 55 -1.60 4.67 13.91
N LEU A 56 -0.53 5.34 13.48
CA LEU A 56 0.11 6.42 14.23
C LEU A 56 -0.67 7.72 14.01
N PRO A 57 -0.46 8.78 14.82
CA PRO A 57 -1.27 10.01 14.75
C PRO A 57 -1.37 10.62 13.35
N LYS A 58 -0.29 10.58 12.55
CA LYS A 58 -0.27 11.04 11.16
C LYS A 58 -1.12 10.17 10.23
N GLY A 59 -1.05 8.85 10.38
CA GLY A 59 -1.86 7.91 9.61
C GLY A 59 -3.34 7.99 9.97
N ALA A 60 -3.66 8.14 11.26
CA ALA A 60 -5.02 8.34 11.75
C ALA A 60 -5.64 9.63 11.20
N PHE A 61 -4.87 10.72 11.08
CA PHE A 61 -5.34 11.96 10.46
C PHE A 61 -5.79 11.74 9.01
N ILE A 62 -4.94 11.12 8.19
CA ILE A 62 -5.27 10.83 6.78
C ILE A 62 -6.50 9.92 6.68
N TYR A 63 -6.56 8.89 7.53
CA TYR A 63 -7.67 7.96 7.57
C TYR A 63 -8.99 8.66 7.94
N ASN A 64 -8.98 9.53 8.94
CA ASN A 64 -10.15 10.29 9.36
C ASN A 64 -10.61 11.26 8.26
N SER A 65 -9.68 11.95 7.58
CA SER A 65 -10.03 12.82 6.44
C SER A 65 -10.65 12.04 5.28
N LEU A 66 -10.18 10.82 5.01
CA LEU A 66 -10.77 9.94 4.01
C LEU A 66 -12.16 9.48 4.40
N ILE A 67 -12.37 9.09 5.67
CA ILE A 67 -13.70 8.73 6.17
C ILE A 67 -14.66 9.90 6.06
N GLU A 68 -14.25 11.09 6.50
CA GLU A 68 -15.06 12.30 6.43
C GLU A 68 -15.47 12.58 4.97
N PHE A 69 -14.52 12.50 4.04
CA PHE A 69 -14.81 12.65 2.61
C PHE A 69 -15.83 11.62 2.08
N ILE A 70 -15.69 10.35 2.46
CA ILE A 70 -16.59 9.28 2.05
C ILE A 70 -17.98 9.50 2.66
N GLN A 71 -18.05 9.86 3.94
CA GLN A 71 -19.30 10.13 4.65
C GLN A 71 -20.05 11.32 4.04
N VAL A 72 -19.36 12.40 3.71
CA VAL A 72 -19.95 13.56 3.03
C VAL A 72 -20.46 13.16 1.65
N SER A 73 -19.70 12.39 0.89
CA SER A 73 -20.09 11.89 -0.42
C SER A 73 -21.32 10.99 -0.35
N GLN A 74 -21.40 10.10 0.64
CA GLN A 74 -22.55 9.23 0.85
C GLN A 74 -23.77 9.96 1.41
N SER A 75 -23.58 10.96 2.27
CA SER A 75 -24.66 11.84 2.72
C SER A 75 -25.28 12.58 1.53
N CYS A 76 -24.45 13.11 0.62
CA CYS A 76 -24.90 13.72 -0.63
C CYS A 76 -25.71 12.73 -1.50
N LEU A 77 -25.26 11.48 -1.61
CA LEU A 77 -25.99 10.42 -2.33
C LEU A 77 -27.32 10.04 -1.65
N THR A 78 -27.36 10.07 -0.33
CA THR A 78 -28.57 9.77 0.46
C THR A 78 -29.60 10.91 0.35
N ILE A 79 -29.14 12.17 0.30
CA ILE A 79 -29.98 13.36 0.03
C ILE A 79 -30.49 13.35 -1.44
N ALA A 80 -29.70 12.80 -2.37
CA ALA A 80 -30.09 12.62 -3.76
C ALA A 80 -31.06 11.44 -4.01
N GLY A 81 -31.58 10.79 -2.95
CA GLY A 81 -32.64 9.79 -3.05
C GLY A 81 -32.23 8.43 -3.63
N ILE A 82 -30.93 8.13 -3.69
CA ILE A 82 -30.44 6.81 -4.09
C ILE A 82 -30.16 6.02 -2.81
N SER A 83 -31.19 5.35 -2.29
CA SER A 83 -31.00 4.27 -1.32
C SER A 83 -30.47 3.06 -2.07
N LEU A 84 -29.34 2.51 -1.62
CA LEU A 84 -29.09 1.08 -1.80
C LEU A 84 -30.05 0.28 -0.89
#